data_AF-A0A897MRF3-F1
#
_entry.id   AF-A0A897MRF3-F1
#
_cell.length_a   1.000
_cell.length_b   1.000
_cell.length_c   1.000
_cell.angle_alpha   90.00
_cell.angle_beta   90.00
_cell.angle_gamma   90.00
#
_symmetry.space_group_name_H-M   'P 1'
#
loop_
_entity.id
_entity.type
_entity.pdbx_description
1 polymer ?
#
loop_
_entity_poly.entity_id
_entity_poly.type
_entity_poly.pdbx_seq_one_letter_code
_entity_poly.pdbx_strand_id
1 'polypeptide(L)'
;MRSRIVENLGDVPYDEFLVYLMGPYKSFSIEELVPDDVEFDTANGLLQSWDETDGTYDHDDVVATLRQVQGALRTAPGLNAFLAVDIGIDLDELDAATQTIEFARASNVVVFVVPAVGKNLGVGIEAGSVLADLNDAERERVVFVHEEGVRSAMIQGIARRWDAAVYSYGDESELVDCIRAFSSDIMYRELRDDLDPKHR
;
A
#
# COMPACT_ATOMS: atom_id res chain seq x y z
N MET A 1 -3.13 5.31 17.04
CA MET A 1 -3.50 5.21 15.61
C MET A 1 -4.64 4.21 15.38
N ARG A 2 -4.45 2.91 15.64
CA ARG A 2 -5.43 1.86 15.33
C ARG A 2 -6.88 2.11 15.79
N SER A 3 -7.11 2.47 17.06
CA SER A 3 -8.48 2.75 17.56
C SER A 3 -9.16 3.87 16.77
N ARG A 4 -8.41 4.93 16.41
CA ARG A 4 -8.90 6.01 15.55
C ARG A 4 -9.28 5.48 14.17
N ILE A 5 -8.52 4.55 13.60
CA ILE A 5 -8.86 3.92 12.32
C ILE A 5 -10.20 3.19 12.44
N VAL A 6 -10.32 2.27 13.39
CA VAL A 6 -11.55 1.47 13.58
C VAL A 6 -12.76 2.37 13.84
N GLU A 7 -12.63 3.41 14.68
CA GLU A 7 -13.73 4.34 14.98
C GLU A 7 -14.20 5.16 13.78
N ASN A 8 -13.34 5.42 12.79
CA ASN A 8 -13.70 6.14 11.57
C ASN A 8 -14.25 5.22 10.48
N LEU A 9 -14.04 3.90 10.61
CA LEU A 9 -14.49 2.92 9.64
C LEU A 9 -15.75 2.24 10.17
N GLY A 10 -16.88 2.47 9.51
CA GLY A 10 -18.15 1.82 9.88
C GLY A 10 -18.08 0.28 9.87
N ASP A 11 -19.18 -0.36 10.27
CA ASP A 11 -19.19 -1.78 10.60
C ASP A 11 -18.98 -2.72 9.38
N VAL A 12 -18.14 -3.75 9.57
CA VAL A 12 -17.96 -4.90 8.68
C VAL A 12 -17.76 -6.17 9.52
N PRO A 13 -17.94 -7.39 8.96
CA PRO A 13 -17.77 -8.64 9.70
C PRO A 13 -16.40 -8.82 10.39
N TYR A 14 -15.33 -8.32 9.78
CA TYR A 14 -13.97 -8.35 10.33
C TYR A 14 -13.47 -6.92 10.59
N ASP A 15 -14.18 -6.19 11.46
CA ASP A 15 -13.93 -4.79 11.84
C ASP A 15 -12.53 -4.55 12.44
N GLU A 16 -12.01 -5.50 13.21
CA GLU A 16 -10.64 -5.45 13.72
C GLU A 16 -9.60 -5.90 12.67
N PHE A 17 -9.99 -6.51 11.55
CA PHE A 17 -9.00 -6.90 10.53
C PHE A 17 -8.78 -5.76 9.53
N LEU A 18 -7.79 -4.93 9.82
CA LEU A 18 -7.49 -3.72 9.05
C LEU A 18 -6.65 -4.03 7.80
N VAL A 19 -7.16 -3.61 6.64
CA VAL A 19 -6.45 -3.68 5.36
C VAL A 19 -6.20 -2.25 4.86
N TYR A 20 -4.96 -1.80 4.99
CA TYR A 20 -4.58 -0.51 4.44
C TYR A 20 -4.28 -0.66 2.96
N LEU A 21 -5.12 -0.07 2.12
CA LEU A 21 -4.85 0.10 0.71
C LEU A 21 -4.04 1.38 0.56
N MET A 22 -2.90 1.31 -0.12
CA MET A 22 -2.03 2.42 -0.49
C MET A 22 -1.91 2.45 -2.02
N GLY A 23 -2.20 3.58 -2.63
CA GLY A 23 -1.96 3.85 -4.04
C GLY A 23 -1.64 5.33 -4.24
N PRO A 24 -1.39 5.79 -5.48
CA PRO A 24 -0.98 7.17 -5.72
C PRO A 24 -2.16 8.13 -5.46
N TYR A 25 -2.24 8.68 -4.23
CA TYR A 25 -3.32 9.58 -3.78
C TYR A 25 -3.16 11.04 -4.19
N LYS A 26 -2.00 11.42 -4.71
CA LYS A 26 -1.77 12.74 -5.32
C LYS A 26 -0.83 12.58 -6.50
N SER A 27 -0.98 13.43 -7.49
CA SER A 27 -0.03 13.62 -8.59
C SER A 27 1.23 14.33 -8.08
N PHE A 28 1.97 13.71 -7.16
CA PHE A 28 3.18 14.33 -6.61
C PHE A 28 4.18 14.62 -7.72
N SER A 29 4.70 15.84 -7.75
CA SER A 29 5.90 16.15 -8.52
C SER A 29 7.09 15.73 -7.68
N ILE A 30 8.13 15.17 -8.31
CA ILE A 30 9.31 14.61 -7.62
C ILE A 30 9.94 15.66 -6.69
N GLU A 31 9.83 16.93 -7.07
CA GLU A 31 10.33 18.07 -6.29
C GLU A 31 9.61 18.29 -4.94
N GLU A 32 8.41 17.75 -4.73
CA GLU A 32 7.66 17.89 -3.46
C GLU A 32 7.93 16.75 -2.46
N LEU A 33 8.44 15.60 -2.94
CA LEU A 33 8.62 14.38 -2.13
C LEU A 33 10.06 14.16 -1.63
N VAL A 34 11.00 14.98 -2.09
CA VAL A 34 12.41 14.91 -1.68
C VAL A 34 12.71 16.11 -0.78
N PRO A 35 12.87 15.91 0.55
CA PRO A 35 13.45 16.94 1.40
C PRO A 35 14.84 17.35 0.88
N ASP A 36 15.14 18.65 0.88
CA ASP A 36 16.42 19.19 0.37
C ASP A 36 17.67 18.55 1.04
N ASP A 37 17.50 17.90 2.18
CA ASP A 37 18.54 17.28 3.02
C ASP A 37 18.68 15.76 2.85
N VAL A 38 17.81 15.11 2.07
CA VAL A 38 17.92 13.68 1.76
C VAL A 38 18.57 13.48 0.39
N GLU A 39 19.87 13.17 0.38
CA GLU A 39 20.53 12.63 -0.81
C GLU A 39 19.99 11.21 -1.06
N PHE A 40 18.99 11.11 -1.93
CA PHE A 40 18.64 9.82 -2.53
C PHE A 40 19.85 9.33 -3.31
N ASP A 41 20.35 8.15 -2.94
CA ASP A 41 21.46 7.51 -3.64
C ASP A 41 21.02 7.09 -5.05
N THR A 42 21.07 8.07 -5.96
CA THR A 42 20.87 7.90 -7.39
C THR A 42 21.92 6.96 -8.01
N ALA A 43 23.02 6.66 -7.31
CA ALA A 43 24.06 5.75 -7.76
C ALA A 43 23.69 4.27 -7.58
N ASN A 44 22.71 3.94 -6.72
CA ASN A 44 22.19 2.57 -6.56
C ASN A 44 21.09 2.18 -7.57
N GLY A 45 20.86 2.99 -8.61
CA GLY A 45 20.10 2.59 -9.80
C GLY A 45 18.58 2.45 -9.65
N LEU A 46 18.03 2.65 -8.45
CA LEU A 46 16.59 2.63 -8.17
C LEU A 46 15.79 3.65 -9.01
N LEU A 47 16.47 4.70 -9.48
CA LEU A 47 15.89 5.78 -10.29
C LEU A 47 16.22 5.73 -11.79
N GLN A 48 17.07 4.82 -12.26
CA GLN A 48 17.59 4.90 -13.64
C GLN A 48 16.73 4.18 -14.69
N SER A 49 15.75 3.38 -14.30
CA SER A 49 14.91 2.60 -15.23
C SER A 49 13.50 3.17 -15.40
N TRP A 50 13.34 4.46 -15.18
CA TRP A 50 12.05 5.12 -15.25
C TRP A 50 11.61 5.25 -16.69
N ASP A 51 10.57 4.51 -17.05
CA ASP A 51 9.93 4.64 -18.34
C ASP A 51 8.90 5.77 -18.23
N GLU A 52 9.21 6.91 -18.88
CA GLU A 52 8.30 8.05 -19.10
C GLU A 52 7.18 7.68 -20.10
N THR A 53 6.73 6.43 -20.14
CA THR A 53 5.64 6.03 -21.02
C THR A 53 4.35 6.70 -20.57
N ASP A 54 4.09 7.85 -21.18
CA ASP A 54 2.86 8.64 -21.20
C ASP A 54 1.66 7.75 -21.53
N GLY A 55 1.08 7.15 -20.49
CA GLY A 55 -0.36 6.95 -20.44
C GLY A 55 -0.95 8.08 -19.60
N THR A 56 -2.02 8.69 -20.06
CA THR A 56 -2.85 9.56 -19.24
C THR A 56 -3.89 8.68 -18.54
N TYR A 57 -3.54 8.03 -17.44
CA TYR A 57 -4.56 7.65 -16.46
C TYR A 57 -4.88 8.91 -15.66
N ASP A 58 -6.16 9.26 -15.56
CA ASP A 58 -6.55 10.36 -14.68
C ASP A 58 -6.30 9.94 -13.23
N HIS A 59 -5.84 10.87 -12.41
CA HIS A 59 -5.71 10.65 -10.97
C HIS A 59 -7.04 10.16 -10.37
N ASP A 60 -8.14 10.72 -10.88
CA ASP A 60 -9.50 10.35 -10.51
C ASP A 60 -9.82 8.88 -10.84
N ASP A 61 -9.27 8.33 -11.93
CA ASP A 61 -9.47 6.93 -12.31
C ASP A 61 -8.79 5.98 -11.31
N VAL A 62 -7.56 6.30 -10.88
CA VAL A 62 -6.84 5.47 -9.90
C VAL A 62 -7.55 5.52 -8.54
N VAL A 63 -8.00 6.69 -8.12
CA VAL A 63 -8.79 6.83 -6.88
C VAL A 63 -10.09 6.06 -6.99
N ALA A 64 -10.79 6.12 -8.14
CA ALA A 64 -12.00 5.37 -8.39
C ALA A 64 -11.77 3.86 -8.27
N THR A 65 -10.70 3.33 -8.88
CA THR A 65 -10.31 1.91 -8.75
C THR A 65 -10.05 1.54 -7.29
N LEU A 66 -9.28 2.32 -6.55
CA LEU A 66 -9.01 2.04 -5.12
C LEU A 66 -10.28 2.05 -4.28
N ARG A 67 -11.21 2.97 -4.55
CA ARG A 67 -12.53 3.02 -3.90
C ARG A 67 -13.39 1.80 -4.23
N GLN A 68 -13.33 1.34 -5.48
CA GLN A 68 -14.08 0.16 -5.91
C GLN A 68 -13.53 -1.11 -5.25
N VAL A 69 -12.21 -1.29 -5.23
CA VAL A 69 -11.52 -2.38 -4.52
C VAL A 69 -11.83 -2.35 -3.03
N GLN A 70 -11.76 -1.17 -2.40
CA GLN A 70 -12.14 -0.99 -1.00
C GLN A 70 -13.57 -1.47 -0.74
N GLY A 71 -14.54 -1.01 -1.56
CA GLY A 71 -15.94 -1.40 -1.44
C GLY A 71 -16.15 -2.89 -1.61
N ALA A 72 -15.45 -3.51 -2.57
CA ALA A 72 -15.51 -4.95 -2.81
C ALA A 72 -15.01 -5.74 -1.58
N LEU A 73 -13.83 -5.42 -1.04
CA LEU A 73 -13.26 -6.10 0.12
C LEU A 73 -14.14 -5.96 1.38
N ARG A 74 -14.72 -4.78 1.58
CA ARG A 74 -15.65 -4.49 2.70
C ARG A 74 -17.00 -5.18 2.54
N THR A 75 -17.47 -5.43 1.33
CA THR A 75 -18.75 -6.11 1.07
C THR A 75 -18.60 -7.62 1.14
N ALA A 76 -17.57 -8.16 0.50
CA ALA A 76 -17.24 -9.59 0.49
C ALA A 76 -15.72 -9.75 0.28
N PRO A 77 -14.96 -10.21 1.30
CA PRO A 77 -15.44 -11.05 2.40
C PRO A 77 -15.81 -10.30 3.68
N GLY A 78 -15.77 -8.97 3.73
CA GLY A 78 -16.09 -8.20 4.93
C GLY A 78 -14.87 -7.68 5.69
N LEU A 79 -13.74 -7.47 5.00
CA LEU A 79 -12.51 -6.95 5.58
C LEU A 79 -12.63 -5.44 5.82
N ASN A 80 -12.01 -4.93 6.88
CA ASN A 80 -12.03 -3.50 7.19
C ASN A 80 -10.97 -2.74 6.36
N ALA A 81 -11.21 -2.67 5.05
CA ALA A 81 -10.32 -1.98 4.12
C ALA A 81 -10.51 -0.46 4.16
N PHE A 82 -9.39 0.28 4.12
CA PHE A 82 -9.37 1.74 4.18
C PHE A 82 -8.27 2.39 3.34
N LEU A 83 -8.51 3.66 2.99
CA LEU A 83 -7.53 4.57 2.39
C LEU A 83 -7.14 5.64 3.41
N ALA A 84 -5.96 6.26 3.26
CA ALA A 84 -5.50 7.30 4.19
C ALA A 84 -6.52 8.46 4.34
N VAL A 85 -7.16 8.83 3.23
CA VAL A 85 -8.19 9.88 3.17
C VAL A 85 -9.44 9.58 4.01
N ASP A 86 -9.65 8.33 4.41
CA ASP A 86 -10.81 7.94 5.25
C ASP A 86 -10.63 8.32 6.72
N ILE A 87 -9.39 8.48 7.18
CA ILE A 87 -9.09 8.71 8.59
C ILE A 87 -9.00 10.21 8.92
N GLY A 88 -8.87 11.05 7.89
CA GLY A 88 -8.92 12.51 8.03
C GLY A 88 -7.82 13.07 8.93
N ILE A 89 -6.61 12.52 8.85
CA ILE A 89 -5.42 13.07 9.54
C ILE A 89 -4.81 14.15 8.64
N ASP A 90 -4.73 15.38 9.17
CA ASP A 90 -4.17 16.50 8.43
C ASP A 90 -2.65 16.35 8.28
N LEU A 91 -2.07 16.83 7.18
CA LEU A 91 -0.63 16.87 6.99
C LEU A 91 0.07 17.86 7.94
N ASP A 92 -0.68 18.83 8.47
CA ASP A 92 -0.23 19.68 9.57
C ASP A 92 -0.05 18.89 10.89
N GLU A 93 -0.74 17.76 11.04
CA GLU A 93 -0.63 16.86 12.20
C GLU A 93 0.53 15.88 12.02
N LEU A 94 0.73 15.35 10.80
CA LEU A 94 1.74 14.33 10.51
C LEU A 94 2.11 14.38 9.02
N ASP A 95 3.40 14.40 8.67
CA ASP A 95 3.81 14.34 7.26
C ASP A 95 3.38 13.03 6.60
N ALA A 96 3.30 13.03 5.26
CA ALA A 96 2.74 11.90 4.50
C ALA A 96 3.49 10.58 4.75
N ALA A 97 4.82 10.60 4.84
CA ALA A 97 5.61 9.40 5.06
C ALA A 97 5.35 8.82 6.45
N THR A 98 5.33 9.69 7.47
CA THR A 98 5.02 9.27 8.85
C THR A 98 3.58 8.77 8.98
N GLN A 99 2.60 9.38 8.28
CA GLN A 99 1.22 8.87 8.20
C GLN A 99 1.18 7.45 7.63
N THR A 100 1.81 7.22 6.48
CA THR A 100 1.84 5.91 5.83
C THR A 100 2.48 4.85 6.74
N ILE A 101 3.55 5.19 7.47
CA ILE A 101 4.18 4.29 8.47
C ILE A 101 3.21 3.95 9.61
N GLU A 102 2.53 4.94 10.18
CA GLU A 102 1.59 4.72 11.29
C GLU A 102 0.39 3.87 10.86
N PHE A 103 -0.13 4.09 9.64
CA PHE A 103 -1.18 3.24 9.07
C PHE A 103 -0.68 1.81 8.82
N ALA A 104 0.54 1.66 8.29
CA ALA A 104 1.15 0.36 8.08
C ALA A 104 1.31 -0.42 9.41
N ARG A 105 1.81 0.24 10.45
CA ARG A 105 2.00 -0.37 11.79
C ARG A 105 0.69 -0.79 12.43
N ALA A 106 -0.37 -0.03 12.23
CA ALA A 106 -1.70 -0.30 12.77
C ALA A 106 -2.45 -1.42 12.05
N SER A 107 -2.08 -1.72 10.80
CA SER A 107 -2.82 -2.61 9.91
C SER A 107 -2.40 -4.07 10.02
N ASN A 108 -3.35 -4.98 9.78
CA ASN A 108 -3.05 -6.40 9.66
C ASN A 108 -2.40 -6.69 8.31
N VAL A 109 -2.83 -5.98 7.26
CA VAL A 109 -2.33 -6.07 5.89
C VAL A 109 -2.08 -4.68 5.33
N VAL A 110 -0.97 -4.51 4.60
CA VAL A 110 -0.62 -3.29 3.87
C VAL A 110 -0.48 -3.65 2.39
N VAL A 111 -1.26 -2.99 1.54
CA VAL A 111 -1.30 -3.24 0.10
C VAL A 111 -0.79 -2.01 -0.64
N PHE A 112 0.29 -2.15 -1.40
CA PHE A 112 0.71 -1.14 -2.37
C PHE A 112 0.17 -1.51 -3.75
N VAL A 113 -0.81 -0.76 -4.24
CA VAL A 113 -1.38 -0.92 -5.58
C VAL A 113 -0.60 -0.08 -6.57
N VAL A 114 -0.07 -0.71 -7.63
CA VAL A 114 0.78 -0.07 -8.62
C VAL A 114 0.16 -0.19 -10.02
N PRO A 115 -0.61 0.80 -10.48
CA PRO A 115 -1.25 0.78 -11.80
C PRO A 115 -0.23 0.89 -12.95
N ALA A 116 -0.63 0.49 -14.17
CA ALA A 116 0.17 0.53 -15.39
C ALA A 116 0.69 1.93 -15.74
N VAL A 117 -0.03 2.95 -15.26
CA VAL A 117 0.10 4.31 -15.76
C VAL A 117 -0.03 5.29 -14.60
N GLY A 118 0.91 6.23 -14.53
CA GLY A 118 0.96 7.27 -13.51
C GLY A 118 2.34 7.43 -12.91
N LYS A 119 2.54 8.54 -12.18
CA LYS A 119 3.76 8.82 -11.41
C LYS A 119 3.90 7.84 -10.23
N ASN A 120 4.19 6.56 -10.52
CA ASN A 120 4.35 5.48 -9.55
C ASN A 120 5.56 5.66 -8.62
N LEU A 121 6.34 6.74 -8.79
CA LEU A 121 7.41 7.07 -7.87
C LEU A 121 6.93 7.31 -6.45
N GLY A 122 5.85 8.07 -6.27
CA GLY A 122 5.38 8.40 -4.91
C GLY A 122 5.10 7.14 -4.09
N VAL A 123 4.53 6.13 -4.74
CA VAL A 123 4.31 4.80 -4.14
C VAL A 123 5.64 4.12 -3.80
N GLY A 124 6.64 4.19 -4.68
CA GLY A 124 7.98 3.59 -4.47
C GLY A 124 8.79 4.24 -3.33
N ILE A 125 8.97 5.56 -3.44
CA ILE A 125 8.87 6.53 -2.34
C ILE A 125 8.60 5.98 -0.93
N GLU A 126 7.31 5.99 -0.66
CA GLU A 126 6.72 5.67 0.61
C GLU A 126 6.89 4.18 0.94
N ALA A 127 6.78 3.29 -0.04
CA ALA A 127 7.01 1.86 0.16
C ALA A 127 8.41 1.56 0.70
N GLY A 128 9.44 2.23 0.17
CA GLY A 128 10.81 2.10 0.67
C GLY A 128 10.94 2.58 2.11
N SER A 129 10.31 3.71 2.44
CA SER A 129 10.32 4.30 3.78
C SER A 129 9.59 3.42 4.80
N VAL A 130 8.41 2.91 4.44
CA VAL A 130 7.64 1.96 5.26
C VAL A 130 8.47 0.71 5.52
N LEU A 131 8.96 0.04 4.48
CA LEU A 131 9.72 -1.21 4.64
C LEU A 131 11.01 -1.01 5.45
N ALA A 132 11.67 0.13 5.34
CA ALA A 132 12.84 0.45 6.15
C ALA A 132 12.51 0.58 7.64
N ASP A 133 11.31 1.03 7.98
CA ASP A 133 10.87 1.28 9.37
C ASP A 133 10.23 0.03 10.02
N LEU A 134 9.60 -0.84 9.22
CA LEU A 134 8.99 -2.09 9.69
C LEU A 134 10.05 -3.13 10.08
N ASN A 135 9.75 -3.95 11.10
CA ASN A 135 10.54 -5.14 11.41
C ASN A 135 10.19 -6.32 10.48
N ASP A 136 10.95 -7.42 10.53
CA ASP A 136 10.77 -8.56 9.61
C ASP A 136 9.33 -9.13 9.63
N ALA A 137 8.75 -9.37 10.82
CA ALA A 137 7.38 -9.87 10.96
C ALA A 137 6.32 -8.87 10.48
N GLU A 138 6.59 -7.56 10.59
CA GLU A 138 5.72 -6.53 10.04
C GLU A 138 5.81 -6.46 8.51
N ARG A 139 6.98 -6.71 7.91
CA ARG A 139 7.15 -6.72 6.45
C ARG A 139 6.44 -7.90 5.79
N GLU A 140 6.28 -9.01 6.49
CA GLU A 140 5.49 -10.16 6.01
C GLU A 140 4.01 -9.82 5.75
N ARG A 141 3.53 -8.69 6.29
CA ARG A 141 2.16 -8.18 6.13
C ARG A 141 2.02 -7.23 4.94
N VAL A 142 3.08 -7.02 4.17
CA VAL A 142 3.13 -6.07 3.05
C VAL A 142 3.06 -6.82 1.73
N VAL A 143 2.17 -6.40 0.85
CA VAL A 143 2.05 -6.91 -0.52
C VAL A 143 2.05 -5.78 -1.53
N PHE A 144 2.78 -5.96 -2.63
CA PHE A 144 2.73 -5.12 -3.82
C PHE A 144 1.86 -5.82 -4.86
N VAL A 145 0.87 -5.13 -5.39
CA VAL A 145 -0.02 -5.66 -6.43
C VAL A 145 0.02 -4.71 -7.61
N HIS A 146 0.64 -5.14 -8.70
CA HIS A 146 0.90 -4.28 -9.86
C HIS A 146 0.09 -4.69 -11.08
N GLU A 147 -0.26 -3.73 -11.93
CA GLU A 147 -0.98 -4.05 -13.16
C GLU A 147 -0.09 -4.86 -14.11
N GLU A 148 -0.69 -5.79 -14.85
CA GLU A 148 0.01 -6.51 -15.90
C GLU A 148 0.60 -5.54 -16.92
N GLY A 149 1.83 -5.83 -17.37
CA GLY A 149 2.58 -4.92 -18.23
C GLY A 149 3.43 -3.89 -17.46
N VAL A 150 3.20 -3.68 -16.16
CA VAL A 150 4.14 -2.91 -15.32
C VAL A 150 5.43 -3.70 -15.15
N ARG A 151 6.52 -3.19 -15.73
CA ARG A 151 7.88 -3.66 -15.46
C ARG A 151 8.65 -2.59 -14.71
N SER A 152 8.44 -2.54 -13.41
CA SER A 152 9.16 -1.60 -12.55
C SER A 152 10.38 -2.27 -11.93
N ALA A 153 11.59 -1.83 -12.30
CA ALA A 153 12.82 -2.29 -11.64
C ALA A 153 12.83 -1.92 -10.15
N MET A 154 12.06 -0.90 -9.76
CA MET A 154 11.83 -0.52 -8.37
C MET A 154 11.04 -1.60 -7.62
N ILE A 155 9.92 -2.13 -8.16
CA ILE A 155 9.19 -3.25 -7.52
C ILE A 155 10.12 -4.45 -7.34
N GLN A 156 10.89 -4.78 -8.37
CA GLN A 156 11.86 -5.87 -8.30
C GLN A 156 13.00 -5.60 -7.30
N GLY A 157 13.41 -4.34 -7.14
CA GLY A 157 14.41 -3.92 -6.17
C GLY A 157 13.90 -4.04 -4.73
N ILE A 158 12.69 -3.54 -4.49
CA ILE A 158 12.02 -3.60 -3.19
C ILE A 158 11.77 -5.05 -2.78
N ALA A 159 11.16 -5.85 -3.66
CA ALA A 159 10.89 -7.25 -3.40
C ALA A 159 12.16 -8.04 -3.06
N ARG A 160 13.24 -7.84 -3.82
CA ARG A 160 14.53 -8.52 -3.54
C ARG A 160 15.20 -8.05 -2.26
N ARG A 161 15.11 -6.75 -1.94
CA ARG A 161 15.78 -6.19 -0.77
C ARG A 161 15.09 -6.56 0.54
N TRP A 162 13.77 -6.66 0.52
CA TRP A 162 12.95 -6.80 1.73
C TRP A 162 12.13 -8.09 1.79
N ASP A 163 12.28 -8.99 0.81
CA ASP A 163 11.51 -10.23 0.66
C ASP A 163 9.99 -10.01 0.68
N ALA A 164 9.55 -8.90 0.08
CA ALA A 164 8.14 -8.51 0.06
C ALA A 164 7.33 -9.33 -0.95
N ALA A 165 6.07 -9.62 -0.63
CA ALA A 165 5.16 -10.30 -1.53
C ALA A 165 4.82 -9.40 -2.73
N VAL A 166 4.85 -9.96 -3.95
CA VAL A 166 4.51 -9.25 -5.19
C VAL A 166 3.57 -10.10 -6.02
N TYR A 167 2.42 -9.51 -6.38
CA TYR A 167 1.43 -10.08 -7.30
C TYR A 167 1.17 -9.14 -8.47
N SER A 168 0.57 -9.68 -9.52
CA SER A 168 0.10 -8.91 -10.67
C SER A 168 -1.40 -9.07 -10.85
N TYR A 169 -2.05 -8.08 -11.45
CA TYR A 169 -3.46 -8.10 -11.82
C TYR A 169 -3.68 -7.58 -13.24
N GLY A 170 -4.54 -8.22 -14.02
CA GLY A 170 -4.97 -7.75 -15.33
C GLY A 170 -6.23 -6.89 -15.27
N ASP A 171 -7.05 -7.06 -14.23
CA ASP A 171 -8.25 -6.25 -13.99
C ASP A 171 -8.55 -6.09 -12.49
N GLU A 172 -9.58 -5.29 -12.18
CA GLU A 172 -9.97 -5.01 -10.80
C GLU A 172 -10.42 -6.25 -10.02
N SER A 173 -11.09 -7.22 -10.67
CA SER A 173 -11.52 -8.44 -10.01
C SER A 173 -10.31 -9.25 -9.56
N GLU A 174 -9.29 -9.34 -10.42
CA GLU A 174 -8.04 -10.00 -10.08
C GLU A 174 -7.28 -9.27 -8.97
N LEU A 175 -7.32 -7.93 -8.95
CA LEU A 175 -6.75 -7.12 -7.86
C LEU A 175 -7.43 -7.45 -6.52
N VAL A 176 -8.76 -7.49 -6.49
CA VAL A 176 -9.53 -7.87 -5.29
C VAL A 176 -9.18 -9.29 -4.84
N ASP A 177 -9.11 -10.25 -5.78
CA ASP A 177 -8.79 -11.64 -5.47
C ASP A 177 -7.37 -11.80 -4.91
N CYS A 178 -6.38 -11.08 -5.45
CA CYS A 178 -5.02 -11.06 -4.93
C CYS A 178 -4.98 -10.55 -3.49
N ILE A 179 -5.63 -9.41 -3.21
CA ILE A 179 -5.66 -8.81 -1.86
C ILE A 179 -6.40 -9.72 -0.89
N ARG A 180 -7.50 -10.34 -1.34
CA ARG A 180 -8.27 -11.28 -0.53
C ARG A 180 -7.45 -12.52 -0.18
N ALA A 181 -6.74 -13.10 -1.15
CA ALA A 181 -5.91 -14.27 -0.93
C ALA A 181 -4.79 -13.97 0.08
N PHE A 182 -4.09 -12.85 -0.10
CA PHE A 182 -3.06 -12.40 0.83
C PHE A 182 -3.61 -12.16 2.24
N SER A 183 -4.74 -11.46 2.34
CA SER A 183 -5.38 -11.17 3.63
C SER A 183 -5.82 -12.44 4.34
N SER A 184 -6.31 -13.43 3.58
CA SER A 184 -6.70 -14.74 4.13
C SER A 184 -5.50 -15.52 4.66
N ASP A 185 -4.36 -15.45 3.98
CA ASP A 185 -3.10 -16.05 4.44
C ASP A 185 -2.64 -15.41 5.76
N ILE A 186 -2.57 -14.09 5.83
CA ILE A 186 -2.19 -13.37 7.05
C ILE A 186 -3.13 -13.72 8.22
N MET A 187 -4.45 -13.67 7.99
CA MET A 187 -5.43 -14.04 9.00
C MET A 187 -5.25 -15.49 9.47
N TYR A 188 -4.97 -16.42 8.55
CA TYR A 188 -4.72 -17.82 8.88
C TYR A 188 -3.45 -18.01 9.72
N ARG A 189 -2.38 -17.29 9.39
CA ARG A 189 -1.12 -17.32 10.12
C ARG A 189 -1.25 -16.72 11.53
N GLU A 190 -2.00 -15.63 11.68
CA GLU A 190 -2.37 -15.07 13.00
C GLU A 190 -3.14 -16.09 13.85
N LEU A 191 -4.11 -16.80 13.25
CA LEU A 191 -4.92 -17.80 13.95
C LEU A 191 -4.13 -19.04 14.41
N ARG A 192 -2.99 -19.32 13.76
CA ARG A 192 -2.15 -20.49 14.05
C ARG A 192 -0.92 -20.17 14.89
N ASP A 193 -0.79 -18.93 15.37
CA ASP A 193 0.39 -18.41 16.05
C ASP A 193 1.68 -18.50 15.18
N ASP A 194 1.53 -18.56 13.85
CA ASP A 194 2.63 -18.48 12.86
C ASP A 194 3.01 -17.01 12.54
N LEU A 195 2.24 -16.06 13.07
CA LEU A 195 2.48 -14.63 13.04
C LEU A 195 1.81 -13.97 14.26
N ASP A 196 2.49 -13.05 14.95
CA ASP A 196 1.92 -12.37 16.11
C ASP A 196 0.66 -11.59 15.72
N PRO A 197 -0.50 -11.85 16.35
CA PRO A 197 -1.74 -11.20 15.95
C PRO A 197 -1.72 -9.72 16.35
N LYS A 198 -2.16 -8.85 15.43
CA LYS A 198 -2.30 -7.40 15.72
C LYS A 198 -3.45 -7.09 16.69
N HIS A 199 -4.28 -8.08 17.03
CA HIS A 199 -5.40 -7.99 17.96
C HIS A 199 -5.65 -9.34 18.67
N ARG A 200 -6.13 -9.30 19.92
CA ARG A 200 -6.77 -10.43 20.62
C ARG A 200 -8.05 -9.95 21.26
#